data_AF-A0A7H9SLK4-F1
#
_entry.id   AF-A0A7H9SLK4-F1
#
_cell.length_a   1.000
_cell.length_b   1.000
_cell.length_c   1.000
_cell.angle_alpha   90.00
_cell.angle_beta   90.00
_cell.angle_gamma   90.00
#
_symmetry.space_group_name_H-M   'P 1'
#
loop_
_entity.id
_entity.type
_entity.pdbx_description
1 polymer ?
#
loop_
_entity_poly.entity_id
_entity_poly.type
_entity_poly.pdbx_seq_one_letter_code
_entity_poly.pdbx_strand_id
1 'polypeptide(L)'
;MASPEFFAQVEYFMCVLIQMAMICFYGNEITVASEQTGVSLYECDWFSSSQRFKRSMMLTMCRLQRPVYISIGKFSPLTLATLVTVCRGSFSYFALFKSVQ
;
A
#
# COMPACT_ATOMS: atom_id res chain seq x y z
N MET A 1 24.98 -30.87 6.37
CA MET A 1 23.53 -30.79 6.57
C MET A 1 23.24 -29.44 7.20
N ALA A 2 22.41 -28.61 6.58
CA ALA A 2 22.01 -27.34 7.20
C ALA A 2 21.38 -27.61 8.57
N SER A 3 21.76 -26.83 9.59
CA SER A 3 21.22 -26.99 10.94
C SER A 3 19.72 -26.64 10.95
N PRO A 4 18.91 -27.30 11.79
CA PRO A 4 17.47 -27.00 11.92
C PRO A 4 17.20 -25.52 12.24
N GLU A 5 18.10 -24.88 12.99
CA GLU A 5 18.06 -23.44 13.30
C GLU A 5 18.05 -22.55 12.05
N PHE A 6 18.82 -22.91 11.02
CA PHE A 6 18.88 -22.13 9.78
C PHE A 6 17.53 -22.16 9.04
N PHE A 7 16.88 -23.33 9.00
CA PHE A 7 15.57 -23.46 8.36
C PHE A 7 14.51 -22.63 9.09
N ALA A 8 14.51 -22.65 10.43
CA ALA A 8 13.58 -21.85 11.23
C ALA A 8 13.76 -20.34 10.99
N GLN A 9 15.00 -19.86 10.88
CA GLN A 9 15.28 -18.45 10.59
C GLN A 9 14.81 -18.04 9.18
N VAL A 10 15.04 -18.89 8.18
CA VAL A 10 14.58 -18.64 6.81
C VAL A 10 13.05 -18.62 6.75
N GLU A 11 12.39 -19.59 7.38
CA GLU A 11 10.92 -19.63 7.45
C GLU A 11 10.35 -18.38 8.12
N TYR A 12 10.89 -17.98 9.26
CA TYR A 12 10.47 -16.76 9.95
C TYR A 12 10.63 -15.52 9.08
N PHE A 13 11.78 -15.36 8.43
CA PHE A 13 12.04 -14.23 7.53
C PHE A 13 11.05 -14.20 6.36
N MET A 14 10.79 -15.35 5.73
CA MET A 14 9.82 -15.47 4.66
C MET A 14 8.40 -15.12 5.12
N CYS A 15 8.00 -15.59 6.31
CA CYS A 15 6.69 -15.25 6.90
C CYS A 15 6.52 -13.74 7.10
N VAL A 16 7.51 -13.06 7.68
CA VAL A 16 7.45 -11.60 7.89
C VAL A 16 7.41 -10.85 6.55
N LEU A 17 8.21 -11.28 5.56
CA LEU A 17 8.20 -10.69 4.23
C LEU A 17 6.83 -10.84 3.55
N ILE A 18 6.23 -12.03 3.61
CA ILE A 18 4.91 -12.29 3.02
C ILE A 18 3.85 -11.43 3.71
N GLN A 19 3.88 -11.36 5.05
CA GLN A 19 2.94 -10.52 5.81
C GLN A 19 3.04 -9.05 5.41
N MET A 20 4.26 -8.52 5.32
CA MET A 20 4.49 -7.13 4.91
C MET A 20 4.07 -6.89 3.46
N ALA A 21 4.34 -7.84 2.56
CA ALA A 21 3.93 -7.78 1.17
C ALA A 21 2.40 -7.76 1.02
N MET A 22 1.69 -8.61 1.75
CA MET A 22 0.22 -8.62 1.76
C MET A 22 -0.33 -7.26 2.21
N ILE A 23 0.16 -6.71 3.31
CA ILE A 23 -0.30 -5.41 3.83
C ILE A 23 -0.07 -4.29 2.80
N CYS A 24 1.12 -4.25 2.20
CA CYS A 24 1.45 -3.23 1.19
C CYS A 24 0.64 -3.40 -0.09
N PHE A 25 0.34 -4.65 -0.49
CA PHE A 25 -0.48 -4.96 -1.66
C PHE A 25 -1.93 -4.48 -1.47
N TYR A 26 -2.58 -4.89 -0.38
CA TYR A 26 -3.95 -4.45 -0.11
C TYR A 26 -4.05 -2.95 0.15
N GLY A 27 -3.04 -2.34 0.81
CA GLY A 27 -2.97 -0.89 0.97
C GLY A 27 -2.89 -0.15 -0.37
N ASN A 28 -2.12 -0.68 -1.32
CA ASN A 28 -2.03 -0.16 -2.67
C ASN A 28 -3.36 -0.30 -3.43
N GLU A 29 -3.96 -1.49 -3.42
CA GLU A 29 -5.24 -1.73 -4.11
C GLU A 29 -6.35 -0.81 -3.60
N ILE A 30 -6.43 -0.58 -2.30
CA ILE A 30 -7.40 0.36 -1.71
C ILE A 30 -7.17 1.78 -2.22
N THR A 31 -5.91 2.19 -2.35
CA THR A 31 -5.54 3.52 -2.87
C THR A 31 -5.99 3.65 -4.33
N VAL A 32 -5.67 2.66 -5.16
CA VAL A 32 -6.05 2.63 -6.58
C VAL A 32 -7.57 2.59 -6.77
N ALA A 33 -8.27 1.75 -6.01
CA ALA A 33 -9.72 1.67 -6.05
C ALA A 33 -10.40 2.98 -5.63
N SER A 34 -9.83 3.68 -4.63
CA SER A 34 -10.31 4.99 -4.21
C SER A 34 -10.16 6.05 -5.31
N GLU A 35 -9.06 6.03 -6.05
CA GLU A 35 -8.84 6.95 -7.18
C GLU A 35 -9.84 6.68 -8.31
N GLN A 36 -10.06 5.40 -8.65
CA GLN A 36 -11.03 4.99 -9.66
C GLN A 36 -12.47 5.36 -9.27
N THR A 37 -12.81 5.29 -7.98
CA THR A 37 -14.15 5.63 -7.47
C THR A 37 -14.56 7.06 -7.86
N GLY A 38 -13.63 8.01 -7.90
CA GLY A 38 -13.92 9.38 -8.31
C GLY A 38 -14.35 9.49 -9.77
N VAL A 39 -13.71 8.74 -10.65
CA VAL A 39 -14.03 8.67 -12.08
C VAL A 39 -15.37 7.98 -12.29
N SER A 40 -15.58 6.81 -11.68
CA SER A 40 -16.84 6.08 -11.80
C SER A 40 -18.05 6.88 -11.28
N LEU A 41 -17.86 7.69 -10.23
CA LEU A 41 -18.89 8.59 -9.72
C LEU A 41 -19.22 9.70 -10.73
N TYR A 42 -18.24 10.17 -11.52
CA TYR A 42 -18.46 11.15 -12.57
C TYR A 42 -19.24 10.58 -13.76
N GLU A 43 -18.92 9.34 -14.12
CA GLU A 43 -19.53 8.64 -15.27
C GLU A 43 -20.94 8.12 -15.00
N CYS A 44 -21.39 8.09 -13.74
CA CYS A 44 -22.76 7.68 -13.42
C CYS A 44 -23.81 8.68 -13.94
N ASP A 45 -25.06 8.25 -14.11
CA ASP A 45 -26.17 9.13 -14.52
C ASP A 45 -26.65 10.01 -13.35
N TRP A 46 -25.79 10.91 -12.92
CA TRP A 46 -26.06 11.84 -11.83
C TRP A 46 -26.99 12.98 -12.24
N PHE A 47 -27.18 13.22 -13.53
CA PHE A 47 -28.06 14.27 -14.06
C PHE A 47 -29.54 13.95 -13.82
N SER A 48 -29.94 12.69 -13.98
CA SER A 48 -31.31 12.21 -13.71
C SER A 48 -31.59 12.00 -12.21
N SER A 49 -30.55 12.02 -11.37
CA SER A 49 -30.63 11.75 -9.94
C SER A 49 -31.21 12.90 -9.10
N SER A 50 -31.65 12.57 -7.87
CA SER A 50 -32.22 13.54 -6.93
C SER A 50 -31.25 14.67 -6.56
N GLN A 51 -31.78 15.85 -6.20
CA GLN A 51 -30.96 17.00 -5.79
C GLN A 51 -30.09 16.69 -4.56
N ARG A 52 -30.58 15.82 -3.67
CA ARG A 52 -29.82 15.33 -2.52
C ARG A 52 -28.59 14.55 -2.97
N PHE A 53 -28.76 13.62 -3.91
CA PHE A 53 -27.66 12.83 -4.48
C PHE A 53 -26.61 13.72 -5.14
N LYS A 54 -27.04 14.67 -5.99
CA LYS A 54 -26.13 15.62 -6.68
C LYS A 54 -25.25 16.39 -5.70
N ARG A 55 -25.83 16.90 -4.60
CA ARG A 55 -25.08 17.60 -3.54
C ARG A 55 -24.08 16.67 -2.86
N SER A 56 -24.50 15.46 -2.49
CA SER A 56 -23.61 14.47 -1.88
C SER A 56 -22.46 14.08 -2.81
N MET A 57 -22.74 13.85 -4.08
CA MET A 57 -21.75 13.52 -5.10
C MET A 57 -20.68 14.61 -5.24
N MET A 58 -21.08 15.88 -5.36
CA MET A 58 -20.12 16.99 -5.45
C MET A 58 -19.18 17.05 -4.23
N LEU A 59 -19.73 16.87 -3.02
CA LEU A 59 -18.93 16.83 -1.80
C LEU A 59 -17.96 15.64 -1.79
N THR A 60 -18.41 14.47 -2.26
CA THR A 60 -17.57 13.28 -2.38
C THR A 60 -16.45 13.49 -3.39
N MET A 61 -16.73 14.09 -4.55
CA MET A 61 -15.69 14.42 -5.55
C MET A 61 -14.64 15.37 -5.00
N CYS A 62 -15.04 16.46 -4.34
CA CYS A 62 -14.10 17.37 -3.69
C CYS A 62 -13.24 16.67 -2.63
N ARG A 63 -13.77 15.65 -1.94
CA ARG A 63 -13.01 14.84 -0.98
C ARG A 63 -12.04 13.88 -1.67
N LEU A 64 -12.47 13.22 -2.74
CA LEU A 64 -11.67 12.24 -3.49
C LEU A 64 -10.48 12.87 -4.24
N GLN A 65 -10.48 14.19 -4.43
CA GLN A 65 -9.28 14.92 -4.90
C GLN A 65 -8.07 14.79 -3.97
N ARG A 66 -8.28 14.41 -2.70
CA ARG A 66 -7.19 14.04 -1.79
C ARG A 66 -7.00 12.52 -1.86
N PRO A 67 -5.81 12.03 -2.24
CA PRO A 67 -5.57 10.59 -2.35
C PRO A 67 -5.78 9.92 -0.99
N VAL A 68 -6.55 8.84 -0.99
CA VAL A 68 -6.78 8.00 0.19
C VAL A 68 -5.71 6.92 0.18
N TYR A 69 -4.80 6.99 1.15
CA TYR A 69 -3.78 5.96 1.33
C TYR A 69 -3.75 5.51 2.78
N ILE A 70 -3.44 4.23 2.99
CA ILE A 70 -3.21 3.71 4.34
C ILE A 70 -1.77 4.08 4.73
N SER A 71 -1.57 4.68 5.91
CA SER A 71 -0.23 5.01 6.41
C SER A 71 0.11 4.23 7.67
N ILE A 72 1.37 3.83 7.84
CA ILE A 72 1.88 3.39 9.14
C ILE A 72 2.14 4.62 9.99
N GLY A 73 1.27 4.88 10.97
CA GLY A 73 1.50 5.91 12.00
C GLY A 73 1.80 7.32 11.46
N LYS A 74 1.35 7.67 10.25
CA LYS A 74 1.69 8.90 9.51
C LYS A 74 3.15 9.04 9.05
N PHE A 75 3.99 8.01 9.21
CA PHE A 75 5.38 8.04 8.78
C PHE A 75 5.56 7.76 7.30
N SER A 76 4.85 6.75 6.77
CA SER A 76 4.97 6.34 5.37
C SER A 76 3.69 5.66 4.88
N PRO A 77 3.28 5.85 3.62
CA PRO A 77 2.17 5.11 3.03
C PRO A 77 2.53 3.63 2.86
N LEU A 78 1.56 2.75 3.07
CA LEU A 78 1.65 1.32 2.85
C LEU A 78 1.46 1.02 1.36
N THR A 79 2.56 1.07 0.62
CA THR A 79 2.57 0.82 -0.82
C THR A 79 3.61 -0.24 -1.18
N LEU A 80 3.48 -0.83 -2.36
CA LEU A 80 4.53 -1.70 -2.91
C LEU A 80 5.88 -0.98 -3.01
N ALA A 81 5.89 0.33 -3.29
CA ALA A 81 7.10 1.13 -3.34
C ALA A 81 7.81 1.17 -1.97
N THR A 82 7.06 1.23 -0.87
CA THR A 82 7.59 1.17 0.49
C THR A 82 8.25 -0.18 0.78
N LEU A 83 7.61 -1.28 0.37
CA LEU A 83 8.20 -2.62 0.47
C LEU A 83 9.54 -2.71 -0.28
N VAL A 84 9.57 -2.24 -1.53
CA VAL A 84 10.80 -2.22 -2.34
C VAL A 84 11.88 -1.37 -1.66
N THR A 85 11.51 -0.23 -1.09
CA THR A 85 12.44 0.65 -0.37
C THR A 85 13.05 -0.04 0.84
N VAL A 86 12.24 -0.75 1.63
CA VAL A 86 12.72 -1.53 2.78
C VAL A 86 13.68 -2.63 2.33
N CYS A 87 13.32 -3.43 1.31
CA CYS A 87 14.18 -4.47 0.79
C CYS A 87 15.52 -3.91 0.28
N ARG A 88 15.48 -2.81 -0.49
CA ARG A 88 16.69 -2.13 -0.99
C ARG A 88 17.56 -1.61 0.15
N GLY A 89 16.95 -1.04 1.18
CA GLY A 89 17.64 -0.63 2.40
C GLY A 89 18.37 -1.80 3.05
N SER A 90 17.67 -2.91 3.29
CA SER A 90 18.24 -4.13 3.88
C SER A 90 19.41 -4.68 3.06
N PHE A 91 19.27 -4.78 1.74
CA PHE A 91 20.37 -5.22 0.86
C PHE A 91 21.55 -4.26 0.86
N SER A 92 21.30 -2.94 0.91
CA SER A 92 22.36 -1.94 0.98
C SER A 92 23.14 -2.06 2.28
N TYR A 93 22.46 -2.21 3.42
CA TYR A 93 23.10 -2.47 4.71
C TYR A 93 23.90 -3.78 4.70
N PHE A 94 23.35 -4.84 4.11
CA PHE A 94 24.07 -6.10 3.96
C PHE A 94 25.33 -5.94 3.11
N ALA A 95 25.24 -5.26 1.97
CA ALA A 95 26.39 -5.02 1.09
C ALA A 95 27.48 -4.19 1.79
N LEU A 96 27.10 -3.17 2.55
CA LEU A 96 28.03 -2.37 3.37
C LEU A 96 28.70 -3.21 4.46
N PHE A 97 27.94 -4.05 5.16
CA PHE A 97 28.51 -4.94 6.17
C PHE A 97 29.53 -5.90 5.55
N LYS A 98 29.22 -6.44 4.36
CA LYS A 98 30.11 -7.33 3.59
C LYS A 98 31.32 -6.63 2.98
N SER A 99 31.33 -5.31 2.85
CA SER A 99 32.49 -4.57 2.34
C SER A 99 33.43 -4.10 3.45
N VAL A 100 32.92 -3.93 4.67
CA VAL A 100 33.70 -3.54 5.85
C VAL A 100 34.34 -4.75 6.54
N GLN A 101 33.75 -5.94 6.41
CA GLN A 101 34.24 -7.19 6.97
C GLN A 101 34.89 -8.09 5.91
#